data_AF-A0A319DJD1-F1
#
_entry.id   AF-A0A319DJD1-F1
#
_cell.length_a   1.000
_cell.length_b   1.000
_cell.length_c   1.000
_cell.angle_alpha   90.00
_cell.angle_beta   90.00
_cell.angle_gamma   90.00
#
_symmetry.space_group_name_H-M   'P 1'
#
loop_
_entity.id
_entity.type
_entity.pdbx_description
1 polymer ?
#
loop_
_entity_poly.entity_id
_entity_poly.type
_entity_poly.pdbx_seq_one_letter_code
_entity_poly.pdbx_strand_id
1 'polypeptide(L)'
;PHGINTAAIIKAAWGLTISALSQSSDIIFGDFISGRTIPIPSIETVIGPCVNFLPVRIRTLPTLTRMALLKSVQADSISSIPHESLGFKHTIQKCTTWGPHERFSSIVNFVNTEETSFGT
;
A
#
# COMPACT_ATOMS: atom_id res chain seq x y z
N PRO A 1 -19.12 -0.49 -8.33
CA PRO A 1 -19.78 -0.15 -9.62
C PRO A 1 -18.87 0.23 -10.82
N HIS A 2 -17.53 0.10 -10.77
CA HIS A 2 -16.65 0.24 -11.96
C HIS A 2 -15.48 -0.77 -12.00
N GLY A 3 -15.56 -1.88 -11.26
CA GLY A 3 -14.46 -2.85 -11.14
C GLY A 3 -13.21 -2.32 -10.42
N ILE A 4 -13.31 -1.14 -9.79
CA ILE A 4 -12.25 -0.49 -9.02
C ILE A 4 -12.52 -0.68 -7.52
N ASN A 5 -11.49 -1.12 -6.78
CA ASN A 5 -11.48 -1.27 -5.34
C ASN A 5 -11.39 0.11 -4.65
N THR A 6 -12.18 0.33 -3.61
CA THR A 6 -12.13 1.52 -2.74
C THR A 6 -10.72 1.78 -2.20
N ALA A 7 -9.98 0.73 -1.84
CA ALA A 7 -8.59 0.86 -1.39
C ALA A 7 -7.71 1.53 -2.46
N ALA A 8 -7.88 1.15 -3.73
CA ALA A 8 -7.14 1.73 -4.84
C ALA A 8 -7.52 3.20 -5.08
N ILE A 9 -8.80 3.56 -4.88
CA ILE A 9 -9.26 4.94 -4.96
C ILE A 9 -8.57 5.79 -3.89
N ILE A 10 -8.53 5.31 -2.65
CA ILE A 10 -7.92 6.04 -1.53
C ILE A 10 -6.41 6.18 -1.71
N LYS A 11 -5.72 5.10 -2.08
CA LYS A 11 -4.28 5.14 -2.39
C LYS A 11 -3.97 6.13 -3.52
N ALA A 12 -4.76 6.13 -4.59
CA ALA A 12 -4.60 7.06 -5.70
C ALA A 12 -4.85 8.51 -5.29
N ALA A 13 -5.93 8.78 -4.55
CA ALA A 13 -6.25 10.12 -4.05
C ALA A 13 -5.15 10.65 -3.14
N TRP A 14 -4.61 9.81 -2.26
CA TRP A 14 -3.52 10.18 -1.37
C TRP A 14 -2.24 10.51 -2.14
N GLY A 15 -1.84 9.67 -3.09
CA GLY A 15 -0.64 9.95 -3.88
C GLY A 15 -0.77 11.19 -4.76
N LEU A 16 -1.96 11.46 -5.30
CA LEU A 16 -2.23 12.73 -6.00
C LEU A 16 -2.10 13.94 -5.06
N THR A 17 -2.54 13.81 -3.81
CA THR A 17 -2.42 14.85 -2.79
C THR A 17 -0.94 15.14 -2.47
N ILE A 18 -0.14 14.10 -2.23
CA ILE A 18 1.30 14.24 -2.00
C ILE A 18 1.99 14.82 -3.24
N SER A 19 1.64 14.36 -4.44
CA SER A 19 2.19 14.88 -5.69
C SER A 19 1.95 16.38 -5.84
N ALA A 20 0.74 16.85 -5.53
CA ALA A 20 0.40 18.28 -5.56
C ALA A 20 1.19 19.09 -4.51
N LEU A 21 1.34 18.57 -3.29
CA LEU A 21 2.05 19.25 -2.20
C LEU A 21 3.58 19.28 -2.40
N SER A 22 4.15 18.21 -2.92
CA SER A 22 5.60 18.08 -3.15
C SER A 22 6.05 18.63 -4.50
N GLN A 23 5.12 18.97 -5.40
CA GLN A 23 5.38 19.32 -6.80
C GLN A 23 6.18 18.24 -7.54
N SER A 24 6.11 16.98 -7.07
CA SER A 24 6.77 15.83 -7.70
C SER A 24 5.75 14.99 -8.46
N SER A 25 6.14 14.56 -9.66
CA SER A 25 5.35 13.65 -10.49
C SER A 25 5.57 12.18 -10.17
N ASP A 26 6.57 11.85 -9.35
CA ASP A 26 6.88 10.49 -8.92
C ASP A 26 6.99 10.48 -7.39
N ILE A 27 6.02 9.86 -6.74
CA ILE A 27 5.91 9.85 -5.28
C ILE A 27 5.84 8.42 -4.76
N ILE A 28 6.40 8.20 -3.58
CA ILE A 28 6.37 6.92 -2.87
C ILE A 28 5.86 7.17 -1.45
N PHE A 29 4.87 6.41 -1.03
CA PHE A 29 4.38 6.38 0.35
C PHE A 29 4.22 4.92 0.81
N GLY A 30 4.02 4.73 2.11
CA GLY A 30 3.82 3.41 2.69
C GLY A 30 2.36 2.98 2.67
N ASP A 31 2.11 1.72 2.40
CA ASP A 31 0.84 1.05 2.65
C ASP A 31 1.00 0.10 3.84
N PHE A 32 0.06 0.17 4.78
CA PHE A 32 0.07 -0.69 5.96
C PHE A 32 -0.62 -2.01 5.65
N ILE A 33 0.06 -3.12 5.95
CA ILE A 33 -0.53 -4.46 5.88
C ILE A 33 -0.36 -5.18 7.22
N SER A 34 -1.37 -5.95 7.61
CA SER A 34 -1.35 -6.71 8.87
C SER A 34 -0.37 -7.88 8.84
N GLY A 35 0.00 -8.36 7.63
CA GLY A 35 0.84 -9.54 7.40
C GLY A 35 0.23 -10.86 7.90
N ARG A 36 -1.07 -10.87 8.23
CA ARG A 36 -1.81 -12.04 8.74
C ARG A 36 -2.58 -12.80 7.65
N THR A 37 -2.43 -12.40 6.38
CA THR A 37 -3.11 -13.02 5.24
C THR A 37 -2.30 -14.19 4.63
N ILE A 38 -1.16 -14.54 5.24
CA ILE A 38 -0.29 -15.63 4.78
C ILE A 38 -0.93 -16.97 5.17
N PRO A 39 -0.88 -18.03 4.32
CA PRO A 39 -1.47 -19.34 4.61
C PRO A 39 -0.64 -20.14 5.64
N ILE A 40 -0.46 -19.58 6.83
CA ILE A 40 0.16 -20.22 7.99
C ILE A 40 -0.98 -20.58 8.95
N PRO A 41 -1.11 -21.84 9.38
CA PRO A 41 -2.12 -22.24 10.36
C PRO A 41 -2.06 -21.34 11.60
N SER A 42 -3.21 -20.81 12.03
CA SER A 42 -3.36 -20.01 13.25
C SER A 42 -2.62 -18.67 13.26
N ILE A 43 -2.20 -18.13 12.11
CA ILE A 43 -1.53 -16.83 12.01
C ILE A 43 -2.37 -15.69 12.58
N GLU A 44 -3.69 -15.79 12.51
CA GLU A 44 -4.61 -14.81 13.09
C GLU A 44 -4.51 -14.73 14.62
N THR A 45 -4.07 -15.80 15.28
CA THR A 45 -3.94 -15.89 16.75
C THR A 45 -2.52 -15.65 17.27
N VAL A 46 -1.55 -15.46 16.37
CA VAL A 46 -0.16 -15.22 16.76
C VAL A 46 -0.01 -13.91 17.54
N ILE A 47 0.63 -14.02 18.70
CA ILE A 47 1.02 -12.87 19.54
C ILE A 47 2.39 -12.38 19.05
N GLY A 48 2.39 -11.28 18.29
CA GLY A 48 3.62 -10.66 17.78
C GLY A 48 3.38 -9.62 16.68
N PRO A 49 4.42 -8.85 16.31
CA PRO A 49 4.35 -7.86 15.25
C PRO A 49 4.38 -8.55 13.87
N CYS A 50 3.21 -8.89 13.35
CA CYS A 50 3.05 -9.42 11.99
C CYS A 50 2.99 -8.31 10.92
N VAL A 51 2.93 -7.04 11.33
CA VAL A 51 2.70 -5.91 10.44
C VAL A 51 3.88 -5.70 9.48
N ASN A 52 3.57 -5.28 8.26
CA ASN A 52 4.58 -4.90 7.27
C ASN A 52 4.14 -3.63 6.53
N PHE A 53 5.10 -2.93 5.93
CA PHE A 53 4.86 -1.72 5.14
C PHE A 53 5.35 -1.92 3.71
N LEU A 54 4.46 -1.70 2.75
CA LEU A 54 4.78 -1.84 1.34
C LEU A 54 4.91 -0.47 0.68
N PRO A 55 5.92 -0.25 -0.17
CA PRO A 55 6.00 0.98 -0.95
C PRO A 55 4.90 0.99 -2.01
N VAL A 56 4.05 2.02 -1.98
CA VAL A 56 3.14 2.36 -3.07
C VAL A 56 3.75 3.53 -3.82
N ARG A 57 4.05 3.30 -5.10
CA ARG A 57 4.60 4.32 -6.00
C ARG A 57 3.50 4.82 -6.93
N ILE A 58 3.33 6.13 -6.99
CA ILE A 58 2.41 6.76 -7.92
C ILE A 58 3.17 7.71 -8.82
N ARG A 59 2.97 7.52 -10.13
CA ARG A 59 3.52 8.38 -11.18
C ARG A 59 2.41 9.13 -11.88
N THR A 60 2.44 10.45 -11.79
CA THR A 60 1.52 11.33 -12.49
C THR A 60 2.18 11.77 -13.81
N LEU A 61 1.63 11.29 -14.93
CA LEU A 61 2.05 11.73 -16.26
C LEU A 61 0.96 12.63 -16.86
N PRO A 62 1.30 13.70 -17.58
CA PRO A 62 0.30 14.59 -18.20
C PRO A 62 -0.68 13.87 -19.13
N THR A 63 -0.27 12.74 -19.71
CA THR A 63 -1.06 11.93 -20.64
C THR A 63 -1.90 10.85 -19.96
N LEU A 64 -1.73 10.63 -18.65
CA LEU A 64 -2.38 9.54 -17.92
C LEU A 64 -3.79 9.95 -17.50
N THR A 65 -4.80 9.18 -17.92
CA THR A 65 -6.17 9.39 -17.46
C THR A 65 -6.35 8.96 -16.00
N ARG A 66 -7.28 9.60 -15.28
CA ARG A 66 -7.63 9.24 -13.89
C ARG A 66 -8.02 7.76 -13.75
N MET A 67 -8.75 7.23 -14.71
CA MET A 67 -9.14 5.81 -14.72
C MET A 67 -7.96 4.88 -14.99
N ALA A 68 -7.02 5.27 -15.85
CA ALA A 68 -5.80 4.49 -16.07
C ALA A 68 -4.93 4.46 -14.79
N LEU A 69 -4.83 5.58 -14.08
CA LEU A 69 -4.14 5.63 -12.79
C LEU A 69 -4.77 4.68 -11.77
N LEU A 70 -6.09 4.73 -11.59
CA LEU A 70 -6.81 3.84 -10.66
C LEU A 70 -6.61 2.36 -11.00
N LYS A 71 -6.67 2.01 -12.30
CA LYS A 71 -6.40 0.64 -12.76
C LYS A 71 -4.96 0.21 -12.50
N SER A 72 -3.99 1.10 -12.71
CA SER A 72 -2.57 0.83 -12.40
C SER A 72 -2.39 0.56 -10.91
N VAL A 73 -2.87 1.46 -10.05
CA VAL A 73 -2.74 1.31 -8.59
C VAL A 73 -3.38 0.01 -8.09
N GLN A 74 -4.53 -0.37 -8.65
CA GLN A 74 -5.15 -1.64 -8.34
C GLN A 74 -4.33 -2.84 -8.84
N ALA A 75 -3.82 -2.80 -10.07
CA ALA A 75 -2.99 -3.86 -10.62
C ALA A 75 -1.68 -4.04 -9.84
N ASP A 76 -1.06 -2.93 -9.43
CA ASP A 76 0.15 -2.90 -8.60
C ASP A 76 -0.14 -3.49 -7.21
N SER A 77 -1.30 -3.15 -6.62
CA SER A 77 -1.72 -3.74 -5.33
C SER A 77 -1.97 -5.25 -5.44
N ILE A 78 -2.45 -5.75 -6.58
CA ILE A 78 -2.67 -7.19 -6.78
C ILE A 78 -1.34 -7.91 -7.02
N SER A 79 -0.44 -7.32 -7.79
CA SER A 79 0.88 -7.91 -8.07
C SER A 79 1.80 -7.92 -6.84
N SER A 80 1.54 -7.06 -5.84
CA SER A 80 2.29 -7.09 -4.58
C SER A 80 1.88 -8.21 -3.63
N ILE A 81 0.65 -8.76 -3.74
CA ILE A 81 0.09 -9.78 -2.82
C ILE A 81 1.06 -10.96 -2.59
N PRO A 82 1.66 -11.58 -3.63
CA PRO A 82 2.59 -12.69 -3.44
C PRO A 82 3.88 -12.32 -2.69
N HIS A 83 4.19 -11.03 -2.56
CA HIS A 83 5.44 -10.50 -2.03
C HIS A 83 5.26 -9.75 -0.70
N GLU A 84 4.06 -9.75 -0.12
CA GLU A 84 3.73 -9.03 1.11
C GLU A 84 4.52 -9.50 2.34
N SER A 85 5.02 -10.73 2.31
CA SER A 85 5.86 -11.31 3.36
C SER A 85 7.29 -10.73 3.38
N LEU A 86 7.69 -10.01 2.34
CA LEU A 86 9.03 -9.40 2.29
C LEU A 86 9.08 -8.17 3.20
N GLY A 87 9.83 -8.28 4.31
CA GLY A 87 9.92 -7.21 5.29
C GLY A 87 10.48 -5.91 4.70
N PHE A 88 9.87 -4.78 5.05
CA PHE A 88 10.26 -3.44 4.57
C PHE A 88 11.77 -3.16 4.62
N LYS A 89 12.44 -3.56 5.72
CA LYS A 89 13.90 -3.40 5.87
C LYS A 89 14.69 -4.06 4.74
N HIS A 90 14.26 -5.23 4.29
CA HIS A 90 14.89 -5.94 3.19
C HIS A 90 14.70 -5.19 1.86
N THR A 91 13.47 -4.73 1.60
CA THR A 91 13.14 -3.93 0.41
C THR A 91 13.99 -2.67 0.33
N ILE A 92 14.14 -1.93 1.43
CA ILE A 92 15.02 -0.75 1.46
C ILE A 92 16.47 -1.11 1.13
N GLN A 93 17.02 -2.13 1.80
CA GLN A 93 18.43 -2.50 1.64
C GLN A 93 18.78 -3.06 0.26
N LYS A 94 17.83 -3.71 -0.42
CA LYS A 94 18.11 -4.44 -1.68
C LYS A 94 17.56 -3.75 -2.92
N CYS A 95 16.53 -2.91 -2.78
CA CYS A 95 15.80 -2.38 -3.93
C CYS A 95 15.80 -0.84 -4.00
N THR A 96 16.44 -0.15 -3.05
CA THR A 96 16.47 1.31 -3.01
C THR A 96 17.86 1.87 -2.75
N THR A 97 18.05 3.15 -3.03
CA THR A 97 19.25 3.93 -2.67
C THR A 97 19.08 4.65 -1.32
N TRP A 98 18.00 4.36 -0.59
CA TRP A 98 17.66 5.01 0.66
C TRP A 98 18.62 4.57 1.78
N GLY A 99 18.92 5.48 2.70
CA GLY A 99 19.71 5.19 3.88
C GLY A 99 19.07 4.12 4.78
N PRO A 100 19.86 3.42 5.62
CA PRO A 100 19.39 2.29 6.44
C PRO A 100 18.29 2.65 7.47
N HIS A 101 18.17 3.93 7.80
CA HIS A 101 17.19 4.46 8.74
C HIS A 101 16.10 5.29 8.07
N GLU A 102 16.09 5.38 6.74
CA GLU A 102 15.01 6.06 6.04
C GLU A 102 13.69 5.31 6.22
N ARG A 103 12.62 6.10 6.25
CA ARG A 103 11.24 5.68 6.50
C ARG A 103 10.33 6.39 5.52
N PHE A 104 9.15 5.84 5.31
CA PHE A 104 8.12 6.58 4.60
C PHE A 104 7.73 7.82 5.40
N SER A 105 7.77 8.99 4.76
CA SER A 105 7.29 10.24 5.34
C SER A 105 5.77 10.24 5.54
N SER A 106 5.07 9.35 4.84
CA SER A 106 3.61 9.22 4.91
C SER A 106 3.20 7.77 4.67
N ILE A 107 2.18 7.32 5.39
CA ILE A 107 1.60 5.98 5.31
C ILE A 107 0.07 6.10 5.20
N VAL A 108 -0.55 5.29 4.35
CA VAL A 108 -2.01 5.12 4.27
C VAL A 108 -2.39 3.73 4.71
N ASN A 109 -3.49 3.66 5.45
CA ASN A 109 -4.15 2.40 5.78
C ASN A 109 -5.64 2.55 5.44
N PHE A 110 -6.16 1.62 4.63
CA PHE A 110 -7.60 1.51 4.40
C PHE A 110 -8.08 0.16 4.90
N VAL A 111 -9.01 0.19 5.84
CA VAL A 111 -9.64 -1.01 6.39
C VAL A 111 -11.14 -0.87 6.15
N ASN A 112 -11.75 -1.87 5.51
CA ASN A 112 -13.20 -1.94 5.44
C ASN A 112 -13.74 -2.34 6.83
N THR A 113 -14.68 -1.57 7.37
CA THR A 113 -15.21 -1.74 8.73
C THR A 113 -16.54 -2.50 8.78
N GLU A 114 -17.02 -3.04 7.67
CA GLU A 114 -18.33 -3.74 7.60
C GLU A 114 -18.35 -5.18 8.13
N GLU A 115 -17.37 -5.62 8.91
CA GLU A 115 -17.34 -6.95 9.53
C GLU A 115 -17.00 -6.88 11.04
N THR A 116 -17.62 -5.94 11.74
CA THR A 116 -17.69 -5.97 13.21
C THR A 116 -19.14 -5.93 13.69
N SER A 117 -19.87 -7.01 13.39
CA SER A 117 -20.88 -7.49 14.33
C SER A 117 -20.13 -8.01 15.56
N PHE A 118 -19.77 -7.10 16.47
CA PHE A 118 -19.42 -7.49 17.83
C PHE A 118 -20.62 -8.24 18.41
N GLY A 119 -20.36 -9.45 18.90
CA GLY A 119 -21.37 -10.44 19.25
C GLY A 119 -22.53 -9.90 20.11
N THR A 120 -23.73 -10.36 19.76
CA THR A 120 -24.76 -10.69 20.73
C THR A 120 -24.43 -12.02 21.40
#